data_AF-A0A1A8CJM4-F1
#
_entry.id   AF-A0A1A8CJM4-F1
#
_cell.length_a   1.000
_cell.length_b   1.000
_cell.length_c   1.000
_cell.angle_alpha   90.00
_cell.angle_beta   90.00
_cell.angle_gamma   90.00
#
_symmetry.space_group_name_H-M   'P 1'
#
loop_
_entity.id
_entity.type
_entity.pdbx_description
1 polymer ?
#
loop_
_entity_poly.entity_id
_entity_poly.type
_entity_poly.pdbx_seq_one_letter_code
_entity_poly.pdbx_strand_id
1 'polypeptide(L)'
;MEDTRFVDLKVKVGFPYLYCHQGECEHIIIITDVRLFHKTDCLDKNLYPLLTHKHRSLTQKCAVCHVFIARWYTTNDQFAPSDPCLFCDQCFRILHYDTEGNKLGQFFAFPYTDRGAFN
;
A
#
# COMPACT_ATOMS: atom_id res chain seq x y z
N MET A 1 5.78 4.88 -19.48
CA MET A 1 7.12 5.08 -20.05
C MET A 1 7.53 3.81 -20.79
N GLU A 2 6.76 3.45 -21.81
CA GLU A 2 7.05 2.25 -22.61
C GLU A 2 8.10 2.58 -23.68
N ASP A 3 7.91 3.69 -24.40
CA ASP A 3 8.78 4.11 -25.51
C ASP A 3 9.72 5.29 -25.21
N THR A 4 9.65 5.87 -24.00
CA THR A 4 10.43 7.06 -23.62
C THR A 4 11.12 6.83 -22.28
N ARG A 5 12.44 6.98 -22.22
CA ARG A 5 13.23 6.84 -20.99
C ARG A 5 13.48 8.21 -20.36
N PHE A 6 13.83 8.23 -19.08
CA PHE A 6 14.20 9.46 -18.37
C PHE A 6 15.31 10.27 -19.05
N VAL A 7 16.29 9.60 -19.66
CA VAL A 7 17.40 10.26 -20.37
C VAL A 7 16.96 10.99 -21.65
N ASP A 8 15.82 10.60 -22.21
CA ASP A 8 15.29 11.19 -23.43
C ASP A 8 14.48 12.49 -23.13
N LEU A 9 14.23 12.80 -21.85
CA LEU A 9 13.44 13.95 -21.41
C LEU A 9 14.26 15.26 -21.45
N LYS A 10 13.66 16.31 -22.03
CA LYS A 10 14.15 17.69 -21.87
C LYS A 10 13.45 18.35 -20.70
N VAL A 11 14.20 18.54 -19.61
CA VAL A 11 13.64 18.96 -18.32
C VAL A 11 13.95 20.41 -17.99
N LYS A 12 13.00 21.09 -17.38
CA LYS A 12 13.10 22.42 -16.79
C LYS A 12 12.80 22.29 -15.30
N VAL A 13 13.75 22.67 -14.47
CA VAL A 13 13.61 22.62 -13.01
C VAL A 13 12.49 23.56 -12.57
N GLY A 14 11.63 23.08 -11.66
CA GLY A 14 10.48 23.81 -11.14
C GLY A 14 9.26 23.87 -12.08
N PHE A 15 9.30 23.22 -13.24
CA PHE A 15 8.17 23.19 -14.17
C PHE A 15 7.28 21.95 -13.92
N PRO A 16 5.94 22.08 -13.92
CA PRO A 16 5.03 20.95 -13.77
C PRO A 16 4.89 20.16 -15.07
N TYR A 17 5.09 18.84 -14.99
CA TYR A 17 4.91 17.89 -16.08
C TYR A 17 3.76 16.93 -15.79
N LEU A 18 3.00 16.56 -16.82
CA LEU A 18 1.98 15.52 -16.71
C LEU A 18 2.63 14.14 -16.89
N TYR A 19 2.41 13.27 -15.92
CA TYR A 19 2.72 11.85 -15.99
C TYR A 19 1.43 11.05 -15.94
N CYS A 20 1.13 10.32 -17.02
CA CYS A 20 0.00 9.42 -17.06
C CYS A 20 0.47 7.97 -16.83
N HIS A 21 0.01 7.37 -15.73
CA HIS A 21 0.25 5.99 -15.36
C HIS A 21 -0.92 5.12 -15.85
N GLN A 22 -0.60 4.06 -16.62
CA GLN A 22 -1.57 3.09 -17.15
C GLN A 22 -2.74 3.68 -17.96
N GLY A 23 -2.57 4.88 -18.54
CA GLY A 23 -3.54 5.49 -19.47
C GLY A 23 -4.70 6.25 -18.83
N GLU A 24 -4.93 6.09 -17.52
CA GLU A 24 -6.06 6.72 -16.82
C GLU A 24 -5.69 7.41 -15.50
N CYS A 25 -4.46 7.23 -15.00
CA CYS A 25 -4.04 7.81 -13.73
C CYS A 25 -3.06 8.97 -13.95
N GLU A 26 -3.57 10.19 -13.89
CA GLU A 26 -2.81 11.41 -14.16
C GLU A 26 -2.18 12.01 -12.89
N HIS A 27 -0.88 12.27 -12.94
CA HIS A 27 -0.10 12.86 -11.85
C HIS A 27 0.74 14.03 -12.36
N ILE A 28 0.82 15.10 -11.56
CA ILE A 28 1.77 16.18 -11.80
C ILE A 28 3.10 15.79 -11.16
N ILE A 29 4.18 15.79 -11.95
CA ILE A 29 5.55 15.59 -11.49
C ILE A 29 6.32 16.90 -11.70
N ILE A 30 7.07 17.33 -10.68
CA ILE A 30 7.95 18.49 -10.75
C ILE A 30 9.36 18.01 -10.43
N ILE A 31 10.31 18.30 -11.31
CA ILE A 31 11.73 18.12 -11.03
C ILE A 31 12.18 19.35 -10.24
N THR A 32 12.47 19.15 -8.96
CA THR A 32 12.78 20.25 -8.03
C THR A 32 14.25 20.61 -7.98
N ASP A 33 15.14 19.67 -8.26
CA ASP A 33 16.59 19.87 -8.21
C ASP A 33 17.33 18.94 -9.18
N VAL A 34 18.51 19.39 -9.64
CA VAL A 34 19.44 18.60 -10.45
C VAL A 34 20.85 18.92 -9.98
N ARG A 35 21.61 17.88 -9.64
CA ARG A 35 22.99 18.02 -9.18
C ARG A 35 23.95 17.16 -9.99
N LEU A 36 25.22 17.57 -10.01
CA LEU A 36 26.31 16.75 -10.54
C LEU A 36 26.57 15.55 -9.62
N PHE A 37 27.16 14.50 -10.19
CA PHE A 37 27.59 13.31 -9.45
C PHE A 37 28.59 13.69 -8.36
N HIS A 38 28.34 13.18 -7.16
CA HIS A 38 29.22 13.30 -6.02
C HIS A 38 29.94 11.96 -5.78
N LYS A 39 31.14 12.00 -5.19
CA LYS A 39 31.97 10.82 -4.93
C LYS A 39 31.32 9.74 -4.05
N THR A 40 30.24 10.08 -3.33
CA THR A 40 29.49 9.15 -2.47
C THR A 40 28.28 8.54 -3.16
N ASP A 41 27.99 8.93 -4.40
CA ASP A 41 26.87 8.37 -5.14
C ASP A 41 27.21 7.00 -5.72
N CYS A 42 26.18 6.23 -6.08
CA CYS A 42 26.39 5.06 -6.91
C CYS A 42 27.00 5.48 -8.25
N LEU A 43 28.20 5.01 -8.55
CA LEU A 43 28.91 5.32 -9.80
C LEU A 43 28.51 4.37 -10.94
N ASP A 44 27.93 3.21 -10.61
CA ASP A 44 27.40 2.29 -11.63
C ASP A 44 26.06 2.81 -12.15
N LYS A 45 26.05 3.16 -13.44
CA LYS A 45 24.86 3.67 -14.14
C LYS A 45 23.77 2.60 -14.27
N ASN A 46 24.12 1.32 -14.29
CA ASN A 46 23.16 0.23 -14.47
C ASN A 46 22.31 -0.02 -13.21
N LEU A 47 22.71 0.53 -12.07
CA LEU A 47 21.95 0.44 -10.82
C LEU A 47 20.91 1.56 -10.68
N TYR A 48 20.86 2.52 -11.62
CA TYR A 48 19.81 3.54 -11.65
C TYR A 48 18.57 3.05 -12.43
N PRO A 49 17.36 3.49 -12.04
CA PRO A 49 17.07 4.43 -10.94
C PRO A 49 17.24 3.82 -9.54
N LEU A 50 17.85 4.56 -8.61
CA LEU A 50 18.01 4.14 -7.22
C LEU A 50 16.75 4.43 -6.41
N LEU A 51 16.30 3.44 -5.63
CA LEU A 51 15.27 3.63 -4.62
C LEU A 51 15.88 4.32 -3.38
N THR A 52 15.77 5.64 -3.31
CA THR A 52 16.29 6.43 -2.18
C THR A 52 15.37 6.39 -0.96
N HIS A 53 14.07 6.20 -1.19
CA HIS A 53 13.07 6.15 -0.14
C HIS A 53 11.91 5.25 -0.57
N LYS A 54 11.57 4.28 0.29
CA LYS A 54 10.33 3.50 0.19
C LYS A 54 9.51 3.78 1.44
N HIS A 55 8.30 4.29 1.27
CA HIS A 55 7.41 4.48 2.41
C HIS A 55 7.15 3.12 3.07
N ARG A 56 7.34 3.03 4.39
CA ARG A 56 7.04 1.82 5.15
C ARG A 56 5.53 1.66 5.24
N SER A 57 4.96 0.69 4.53
CA SER A 57 3.55 0.34 4.73
C SER A 57 3.39 -0.20 6.15
N LEU A 58 2.52 0.44 6.92
CA LEU A 58 2.16 -0.02 8.27
C LEU A 58 1.26 -1.23 8.15
N THR A 59 1.68 -2.34 8.75
CA THR A 59 0.86 -3.55 8.80
C THR A 59 -0.38 -3.30 9.65
N GLN A 60 -1.54 -3.62 9.11
CA GLN A 60 -2.82 -3.53 9.81
C GLN A 60 -3.00 -4.77 10.66
N LYS A 61 -2.98 -4.58 11.98
CA LYS A 61 -3.21 -5.66 12.94
C LYS A 61 -4.69 -5.82 13.24
N CYS A 62 -5.06 -6.99 13.74
CA CYS A 62 -6.40 -7.24 14.27
C CYS A 62 -6.79 -6.21 15.33
N ALA A 63 -7.99 -5.66 15.23
CA ALA A 63 -8.53 -4.68 16.16
C ALA A 63 -8.86 -5.25 17.55
N VAL A 64 -8.93 -6.58 17.69
CA VAL A 64 -9.25 -7.25 18.96
C VAL A 64 -7.99 -7.62 19.73
N CYS A 65 -7.10 -8.40 19.10
CA CYS A 65 -5.90 -8.88 19.80
C CYS A 65 -4.71 -7.92 19.68
N HIS A 66 -4.64 -7.07 18.65
CA HIS A 66 -3.48 -6.23 18.33
C HIS A 66 -2.13 -6.97 18.19
N VAL A 67 -2.17 -8.31 18.09
CA VAL A 67 -0.98 -9.17 17.92
C VAL A 67 -0.80 -9.54 16.46
N PHE A 68 -1.79 -10.21 15.87
CA PHE A 68 -1.71 -10.78 14.54
C PHE A 68 -2.16 -9.81 13.45
N ILE A 69 -1.61 -9.98 12.25
CA ILE A 69 -2.00 -9.21 11.05
C ILE A 69 -3.45 -9.56 10.70
N ALA A 70 -4.21 -8.56 10.29
CA ALA A 70 -5.59 -8.73 9.86
C ALA A 70 -5.68 -9.55 8.57
N ARG A 71 -6.70 -10.40 8.48
CA ARG A 71 -7.03 -11.24 7.32
C ARG A 71 -8.49 -11.14 6.91
N TRP A 72 -9.32 -10.54 7.75
CA TRP A 72 -10.74 -10.32 7.49
C TRP A 72 -11.07 -8.85 7.68
N TYR A 73 -11.85 -8.33 6.75
CA TYR A 73 -12.48 -7.02 6.77
C TYR A 73 -13.98 -7.21 6.87
N THR A 74 -14.62 -6.53 7.82
CA THR A 74 -16.05 -6.65 8.10
C THR A 74 -16.74 -5.30 8.01
N THR A 75 -18.00 -5.32 7.58
CA THR A 75 -18.90 -4.16 7.59
C THR A 75 -20.29 -4.55 8.06
N ASN A 76 -21.01 -3.61 8.66
CA ASN A 76 -22.32 -3.83 9.30
C ASN A 76 -22.25 -4.96 10.34
N ASP A 77 -21.19 -4.96 11.14
CA ASP A 77 -20.91 -5.99 12.11
C ASP A 77 -21.28 -5.54 13.51
N GLN A 78 -22.37 -6.09 14.04
CA GLN A 78 -22.90 -5.74 15.36
C GLN A 78 -21.99 -6.18 16.53
N PHE A 79 -21.05 -7.09 16.29
CA PHE A 79 -20.11 -7.56 17.32
C PHE A 79 -18.78 -6.83 17.27
N ALA A 80 -18.50 -6.12 16.17
CA ALA A 80 -17.25 -5.41 15.99
C ALA A 80 -17.16 -4.13 16.84
N PRO A 81 -15.96 -3.78 17.32
CA PRO A 81 -15.72 -2.53 18.05
C PRO A 81 -15.76 -1.28 17.16
N SER A 82 -15.73 -1.43 15.83
CA SER A 82 -15.76 -0.35 14.84
C SER A 82 -16.41 -0.84 13.55
N ASP A 83 -16.86 0.09 12.70
CA ASP A 83 -17.39 -0.25 11.37
C ASP A 83 -16.74 0.68 10.31
N PRO A 84 -15.92 0.15 9.38
CA PRO A 84 -15.50 -1.25 9.25
C PRO A 84 -14.54 -1.73 10.34
N CYS A 85 -14.35 -3.05 10.44
CA CYS A 85 -13.39 -3.66 11.37
C CYS A 85 -12.49 -4.71 10.72
N LEU A 86 -11.27 -4.82 11.26
CA LEU A 86 -10.25 -5.75 10.82
C LEU A 86 -9.95 -6.81 11.88
N PHE A 87 -9.98 -8.07 11.48
CA PHE A 87 -9.73 -9.21 12.36
C PHE A 87 -8.65 -10.14 11.80
N CYS A 88 -7.87 -10.78 12.69
CA CYS A 88 -7.13 -11.98 12.32
C CYS A 88 -8.09 -13.18 12.23
N ASP A 89 -7.64 -14.30 11.65
CA ASP A 89 -8.49 -15.49 11.47
C ASP A 89 -9.12 -15.98 12.77
N GLN A 90 -8.33 -16.02 13.85
CA GLN A 90 -8.77 -16.57 15.13
C GLN A 90 -9.84 -15.69 15.78
N CYS A 91 -9.57 -14.38 15.92
CA CYS A 91 -10.55 -13.45 16.50
C CYS A 91 -11.82 -13.37 15.64
N PHE A 92 -11.68 -13.42 14.31
CA PHE A 92 -12.83 -13.46 13.42
C PHE A 92 -13.70 -14.68 13.67
N ARG A 93 -13.11 -15.89 13.74
CA ARG A 93 -13.90 -17.11 13.99
C ARG A 93 -14.56 -17.12 15.36
N ILE A 94 -13.83 -16.75 16.42
CA ILE A 94 -14.36 -16.77 17.79
C ILE A 94 -15.54 -15.79 17.95
N LEU A 95 -15.46 -14.63 17.33
CA LEU A 95 -16.49 -13.59 17.48
C LEU A 95 -17.74 -13.86 16.65
N HIS A 96 -17.57 -14.48 15.48
CA HIS A 96 -18.64 -14.57 14.47
C HIS A 96 -19.19 -15.96 14.21
N TYR A 97 -18.59 -17.00 14.77
CA TYR A 97 -19.04 -18.37 14.56
C TYR A 97 -19.08 -19.12 15.88
N ASP A 98 -20.09 -19.97 16.05
CA ASP A 98 -20.13 -20.92 17.16
C ASP A 98 -19.15 -22.08 16.94
N THR A 99 -19.09 -23.00 17.91
CA THR A 99 -18.24 -24.19 17.85
C THR A 99 -18.63 -25.17 16.74
N GLU A 100 -19.86 -25.09 16.21
CA GLU A 100 -20.37 -25.92 15.12
C GLU A 100 -20.12 -25.26 13.74
N GLY A 101 -19.65 -24.01 13.72
CA GLY A 101 -19.40 -23.24 12.51
C GLY A 101 -20.61 -22.48 11.98
N ASN A 102 -21.68 -22.35 12.77
CA ASN A 102 -22.82 -21.51 12.40
C ASN A 102 -22.50 -20.04 12.64
N LYS A 103 -22.94 -19.19 11.71
CA LYS A 103 -22.71 -17.75 11.77
C LYS A 103 -23.55 -17.12 12.89
N LEU A 104 -22.88 -16.42 13.80
CA LEU A 104 -23.50 -15.59 14.82
C LEU A 104 -23.75 -14.22 14.20
N GLY A 105 -25.01 -13.88 13.94
CA GLY A 105 -25.46 -12.58 13.44
C GLY A 105 -25.27 -12.30 11.93
N GLN A 106 -25.68 -11.10 11.53
CA GLN A 106 -25.64 -10.64 10.14
C GLN A 106 -24.56 -9.57 9.98
N PHE A 107 -23.60 -9.85 9.11
CA PHE A 107 -22.49 -8.96 8.75
C PHE A 107 -21.95 -9.34 7.38
N PHE A 108 -21.25 -8.43 6.72
CA PHE A 108 -20.45 -8.75 5.53
C PHE A 108 -19.00 -8.96 5.93
N ALA A 109 -18.37 -10.00 5.39
CA ALA A 109 -16.97 -10.30 5.64
C ALA A 109 -16.24 -10.56 4.32
N PHE A 110 -15.07 -9.97 4.18
CA PHE A 110 -14.25 -10.02 2.98
C PHE A 110 -12.82 -10.37 3.38
N PRO A 111 -12.12 -11.22 2.60
CA PRO A 111 -10.69 -11.40 2.78
C PRO A 111 -9.96 -10.07 2.67
N TYR A 112 -9.08 -9.82 3.63
CA TYR A 112 -8.22 -8.64 3.67
C TYR A 112 -6.77 -9.06 3.43
N THR A 113 -6.09 -8.35 2.53
CA THR A 113 -4.65 -8.50 2.32
C THR A 113 -3.96 -7.23 2.78
N ASP A 114 -3.06 -7.40 3.75
CA ASP A 114 -2.28 -6.29 4.29
C ASP A 114 -1.42 -5.64 3.20
N ARG A 115 -1.36 -4.31 3.19
CA ARG A 115 -0.54 -3.57 2.21
C ARG A 115 0.96 -3.86 2.35
N GLY A 116 1.40 -4.27 3.55
CA GLY A 116 2.76 -4.73 3.79
C GLY A 116 3.06 -6.09 3.16
N ALA A 117 2.06 -6.88 2.75
CA ALA A 117 2.30 -8.17 2.08
C ALA A 117 2.90 -8.00 0.66
N PHE A 118 2.69 -6.84 0.03
CA PHE A 118 3.22 -6.53 -1.31
C PHE A 118 4.54 -5.75 -1.27
N ASN A 119 5.12 -5.56 -0.08
CA ASN A 119 6.31 -4.75 0.13
C ASN A 119 7.61 -5.54 0.14
#